data_AF-A0A3B1AWJ2-F1
#
_entry.id   AF-A0A3B1AWJ2-F1
#
_cell.length_a   1.000
_cell.length_b   1.000
_cell.length_c   1.000
_cell.angle_alpha   90.00
_cell.angle_beta   90.00
_cell.angle_gamma   90.00
#
_symmetry.space_group_name_H-M   'P 1'
#
loop_
_entity.id
_entity.type
_entity.pdbx_description
1 polymer ?
#
loop_
_entity_poly.entity_id
_entity_poly.type
_entity_poly.pdbx_seq_one_letter_code
_entity_poly.pdbx_strand_id
1 'polypeptide(L)'
;MHTDLLDKHIKGYYDDQMLSSEKLASLITASKTNQVSGDQCSNGQLAYWMGRWRFQRNLSIAAGLLLVVVGVFQLQSFISPDVVSLPLKVAQEIALNHNKQLVNEFEVNTFVELGTMMTKLDFAPIAARRMKDSGFRIIGGRYCSIQGHLAAQVQFVDDQGKGATLYQTQLSGALAELTESEHVVDGVKVQLWQENGLIFGLAESN
;
A
#
# COMPACT_ATOMS: atom_id res chain seq x y z
N MET A 1 -35.46 83.38 -2.30
CA MET A 1 -35.62 83.40 -3.77
C MET A 1 -34.68 82.35 -4.41
N HIS A 2 -34.69 81.11 -3.92
CA HIS A 2 -33.72 80.07 -4.35
C HIS A 2 -34.33 78.68 -4.62
N THR A 3 -35.63 78.48 -4.37
CA THR A 3 -36.34 77.21 -4.58
C THR A 3 -37.03 77.10 -5.94
N ASP A 4 -37.28 78.21 -6.61
CA ASP A 4 -38.09 78.28 -7.84
C ASP A 4 -37.32 77.78 -9.10
N LEU A 5 -35.99 77.87 -9.07
CA LEU A 5 -35.14 77.37 -10.16
C LEU A 5 -34.92 75.86 -10.12
N LEU A 6 -34.96 75.26 -8.93
CA LEU A 6 -34.74 73.82 -8.75
C LEU A 6 -35.97 73.02 -9.21
N ASP A 7 -37.17 73.48 -8.85
CA ASP A 7 -38.43 72.85 -9.29
C ASP A 7 -38.58 72.90 -10.81
N LYS A 8 -38.19 74.02 -11.45
CA LYS A 8 -38.26 74.17 -12.91
C LYS A 8 -37.32 73.21 -13.64
N HIS A 9 -36.16 72.92 -13.06
CA HIS A 9 -35.17 72.01 -13.66
C HIS A 9 -35.56 70.54 -13.47
N ILE A 10 -36.10 70.18 -12.30
CA ILE A 10 -36.57 68.82 -12.03
C ILE A 10 -37.79 68.49 -12.89
N LYS A 11 -38.72 69.44 -13.05
CA LYS A 11 -39.93 69.22 -13.86
C LYS A 11 -39.61 68.97 -15.34
N GLY A 12 -38.64 69.69 -15.91
CA GLY A 12 -38.19 69.43 -17.29
C GLY A 12 -37.53 68.06 -17.47
N TYR A 13 -36.78 67.60 -16.46
CA TYR A 13 -36.09 66.30 -16.51
C TYR A 13 -37.07 65.11 -16.49
N TYR A 14 -38.20 65.23 -15.77
CA TYR A 14 -39.22 64.17 -15.72
C TYR A 14 -40.19 64.18 -16.91
N ASP A 15 -40.42 65.33 -17.55
CA ASP A 15 -41.22 65.41 -18.78
C ASP A 15 -40.51 64.70 -19.96
N ASP A 16 -39.18 64.79 -20.05
CA ASP A 16 -38.37 64.07 -21.07
C ASP A 16 -38.25 62.55 -20.82
N GLN A 17 -38.57 62.09 -19.59
CA GLN A 17 -38.55 60.66 -19.24
C GLN A 17 -39.93 59.99 -19.33
N MET A 18 -40.98 60.70 -19.76
CA MET A 18 -42.26 60.06 -20.00
C MET A 18 -42.16 59.09 -21.19
N LEU A 19 -42.22 57.81 -20.86
CA LEU A 19 -42.28 56.71 -21.81
C LEU A 19 -43.37 56.99 -22.86
N SER A 20 -42.97 57.11 -24.13
CA SER A 20 -43.88 57.32 -25.26
C SER A 20 -45.03 56.30 -25.23
N SER A 21 -46.25 56.74 -25.53
CA SER A 21 -47.46 55.90 -25.60
C SER A 21 -47.26 54.62 -26.42
N GLU A 22 -46.38 54.64 -27.43
CA GLU A 22 -45.97 53.46 -28.22
C GLU A 22 -45.27 52.37 -27.40
N LYS A 23 -44.36 52.73 -26.48
CA LYS A 23 -43.67 51.76 -25.62
C LYS A 23 -44.64 51.13 -24.63
N LEU A 24 -45.57 51.94 -24.10
CA LEU A 24 -46.63 51.48 -23.21
C LEU A 24 -47.58 50.51 -23.93
N ALA A 25 -47.95 50.81 -25.19
CA ALA A 25 -48.71 49.91 -26.02
C ALA A 25 -47.96 48.59 -26.32
N SER A 26 -46.64 48.65 -26.59
CA SER A 26 -45.83 47.44 -26.79
C SER A 26 -45.76 46.55 -25.56
N LEU A 27 -45.71 47.13 -24.36
CA LEU A 27 -45.70 46.38 -23.10
C LEU A 27 -47.06 45.73 -22.81
N ILE A 28 -48.16 46.43 -23.11
CA ILE A 28 -49.52 45.88 -22.98
C ILE A 28 -49.76 44.75 -23.99
N THR A 29 -49.25 44.87 -25.22
CA THR A 29 -49.34 43.79 -26.21
C THR A 29 -48.49 42.59 -25.79
N ALA A 30 -47.25 42.82 -25.32
CA ALA A 30 -46.38 41.76 -24.82
C ALA A 30 -46.94 41.04 -23.57
N SER A 31 -47.68 41.74 -22.71
CA SER A 31 -48.34 41.13 -21.55
C SER A 31 -49.57 40.31 -21.97
N LYS A 32 -50.36 40.78 -22.95
CA LYS A 32 -51.53 40.04 -23.46
C LYS A 32 -51.13 38.75 -24.19
N THR A 33 -50.00 38.72 -24.90
CA THR A 33 -49.50 37.50 -25.55
C THR A 33 -49.06 36.45 -24.52
N ASN A 34 -48.61 36.85 -23.32
CA ASN A 34 -48.20 35.92 -22.27
C ASN A 34 -49.34 35.49 -21.33
N GLN A 35 -50.54 36.05 -21.46
CA GLN A 35 -51.67 35.80 -20.55
C GLN A 35 -52.71 34.79 -21.09
N VAL A 36 -52.49 34.21 -22.27
CA VAL A 36 -53.38 33.19 -22.89
C VAL A 36 -52.87 31.75 -22.72
N SER A 37 -51.77 31.53 -21.97
CA SER A 37 -51.20 30.19 -21.74
C SER A 37 -51.34 29.68 -20.30
N GLY A 38 -52.27 30.23 -19.52
CA GLY A 38 -52.61 29.73 -18.20
C GLY A 38 -54.03 29.17 -18.15
N ASP A 39 -54.22 27.91 -18.55
CA ASP A 39 -55.24 27.00 -18.00
C ASP A 39 -55.18 25.63 -18.69
N GLN A 40 -54.22 24.77 -18.30
CA GLN A 40 -54.41 23.31 -18.24
C GLN A 40 -53.49 22.72 -17.15
N CYS A 41 -54.07 22.44 -15.98
CA CYS A 41 -53.42 21.72 -14.89
C CYS A 41 -53.15 20.25 -15.28
N SER A 42 -51.87 19.87 -15.34
CA SER A 42 -51.43 18.47 -15.27
C SER A 42 -51.01 18.14 -13.84
N ASN A 43 -51.90 17.50 -13.09
CA ASN A 43 -51.72 17.10 -11.69
C ASN A 43 -50.65 16.00 -11.46
N GLY A 44 -49.81 15.67 -12.45
CA GLY A 44 -48.77 14.64 -12.34
C GLY A 44 -47.35 15.16 -12.05
N GLN A 45 -47.07 16.46 -12.22
CA GLN A 45 -45.69 16.95 -12.26
C GLN A 45 -45.19 17.62 -10.97
N LEU A 46 -46.09 18.08 -10.09
CA LEU A 46 -45.69 18.73 -8.82
C LEU A 46 -45.19 17.74 -7.76
N ALA A 47 -45.62 16.47 -7.80
CA ALA A 47 -45.14 15.44 -6.89
C ALA A 47 -43.68 15.02 -7.17
N TYR A 48 -43.23 15.13 -8.42
CA TYR A 48 -41.89 14.71 -8.83
C TYR A 48 -40.81 15.74 -8.47
N TRP A 49 -41.17 17.03 -8.40
CA TRP A 49 -40.22 18.11 -8.07
C TRP A 49 -39.94 18.27 -6.57
N MET A 50 -40.89 17.94 -5.69
CA MET A 50 -40.67 18.02 -4.24
C MET A 50 -39.88 16.84 -3.64
N GLY A 51 -39.89 15.66 -4.28
CA GLY A 51 -39.09 14.49 -3.86
C GLY A 51 -37.58 14.64 -4.12
N ARG A 52 -37.21 15.42 -5.15
CA ARG A 52 -35.83 15.55 -5.62
C ARG A 52 -34.95 16.44 -4.73
N TRP A 53 -35.55 17.37 -3.97
CA TRP A 53 -34.83 18.25 -3.02
C TRP A 53 -34.49 17.59 -1.67
N ARG A 54 -35.26 16.57 -1.22
CA ARG A 54 -34.93 15.80 0.00
C ARG A 54 -33.93 14.68 -0.27
N PHE A 55 -33.93 14.13 -1.49
CA PHE A 55 -32.97 13.09 -1.91
C PHE A 55 -31.56 13.65 -2.17
N GLN A 56 -31.44 14.85 -2.75
CA GLN A 56 -30.14 15.49 -3.01
C GLN A 56 -29.39 15.89 -1.71
N ARG A 57 -30.11 16.17 -0.63
CA ARG A 57 -29.51 16.50 0.68
C ARG A 57 -28.96 15.26 1.41
N ASN A 58 -29.59 14.11 1.25
CA ASN A 58 -29.15 12.85 1.88
C ASN A 58 -28.02 12.17 1.10
N LEU A 59 -27.94 12.34 -0.23
CA LEU A 59 -26.86 11.80 -1.06
C LEU A 59 -25.49 12.40 -0.71
N SER A 60 -25.45 13.71 -0.41
CA SER A 60 -24.20 14.45 -0.16
C SER A 60 -23.55 14.05 1.17
N ILE A 61 -24.35 13.78 2.20
CA ILE A 61 -23.86 13.34 3.52
C ILE A 61 -23.34 11.89 3.45
N ALA A 62 -24.05 11.01 2.75
CA ALA A 62 -23.64 9.62 2.58
C ALA A 62 -22.34 9.48 1.76
N ALA A 63 -22.18 10.27 0.70
CA ALA A 63 -20.94 10.29 -0.10
C ALA A 63 -19.74 10.82 0.69
N GLY A 64 -19.93 11.85 1.52
CA GLY A 64 -18.89 12.37 2.42
C GLY A 64 -18.43 11.35 3.45
N LEU A 65 -19.36 10.63 4.09
CA LEU A 65 -19.04 9.55 5.03
C LEU A 65 -18.28 8.40 4.35
N LEU A 66 -18.66 8.04 3.13
CA LEU A 66 -17.99 6.98 2.39
C LEU A 66 -16.55 7.37 2.00
N LEU A 67 -16.32 8.62 1.59
CA LEU A 67 -14.96 9.12 1.34
C LEU A 67 -14.11 9.20 2.61
N VAL A 68 -14.70 9.54 3.76
CA VAL A 68 -13.99 9.51 5.05
C VAL A 68 -13.64 8.08 5.45
N VAL A 69 -14.55 7.12 5.30
CA VAL A 69 -14.27 5.70 5.63
C VAL A 69 -13.20 5.13 4.71
N VAL A 70 -13.30 5.36 3.40
CA VAL A 70 -12.26 4.95 2.44
C VAL A 70 -10.95 5.68 2.73
N GLY A 71 -10.99 6.98 3.00
CA GLY A 71 -9.81 7.77 3.35
C GLY A 71 -9.13 7.27 4.63
N VAL A 72 -9.89 6.97 5.69
CA VAL A 72 -9.37 6.41 6.95
C VAL A 72 -8.83 5.00 6.75
N PHE A 73 -9.52 4.16 5.97
CA PHE A 73 -9.06 2.80 5.66
C PHE A 73 -7.75 2.82 4.85
N GLN A 74 -7.67 3.66 3.81
CA GLN A 74 -6.45 3.83 3.03
C GLN A 74 -5.33 4.43 3.90
N LEU A 75 -5.64 5.41 4.76
CA LEU A 75 -4.67 6.01 5.67
C LEU A 75 -4.15 5.00 6.71
N GLN A 76 -4.99 4.08 7.20
CA GLN A 76 -4.58 3.00 8.10
C GLN A 76 -3.56 2.05 7.44
N SER A 77 -3.73 1.74 6.15
CA SER A 77 -2.77 0.95 5.37
C SER A 77 -1.45 1.69 5.12
N PHE A 78 -1.46 3.03 5.09
CA PHE A 78 -0.25 3.83 4.94
C PHE A 78 0.47 4.11 6.27
N ILE A 79 -0.24 4.18 7.39
CA ILE A 79 0.31 4.56 8.71
C ILE A 79 0.83 3.36 9.50
N SER A 80 0.46 2.12 9.14
CA SER A 80 0.97 0.92 9.82
C SER A 80 2.20 0.41 9.07
N PRO A 81 3.44 0.81 9.45
CA PRO A 81 4.59 0.05 9.00
C PRO A 81 4.42 -1.36 9.53
N ASP A 82 4.48 -2.34 8.64
CA ASP A 82 4.67 -3.73 9.01
C ASP A 82 6.00 -3.80 9.79
N VAL A 83 5.91 -3.72 11.12
CA VAL A 83 7.05 -3.84 12.02
C VAL A 83 7.43 -5.32 12.11
N VAL A 84 7.80 -5.89 10.96
CA VAL A 84 8.33 -7.24 10.87
C VAL A 84 9.61 -7.26 11.70
N SER A 85 9.64 -8.12 12.72
CA SER A 85 10.81 -8.29 13.58
C SER A 85 12.01 -8.77 12.73
N LEU A 86 13.22 -8.41 13.13
CA LEU A 86 14.45 -8.83 12.43
C LEU A 86 14.53 -10.36 12.23
N PRO A 87 14.25 -11.22 13.24
CA PRO A 87 14.23 -12.67 13.04
C PRO A 87 13.26 -13.11 11.94
N LEU A 88 12.08 -12.50 11.87
CA LEU A 88 11.09 -12.83 10.85
C LEU A 88 11.54 -12.37 9.45
N LYS A 89 12.18 -11.20 9.31
CA LYS A 89 12.76 -10.76 8.03
C LYS A 89 13.85 -11.71 7.53
N VAL A 90 14.74 -12.14 8.44
CA VAL A 90 15.79 -13.12 8.13
C VAL A 90 15.18 -14.46 7.73
N ALA A 91 14.18 -14.94 8.46
CA ALA A 91 13.49 -16.19 8.13
C ALA A 91 12.78 -16.11 6.77
N GLN A 92 12.14 -14.99 6.45
CA GLN A 92 11.52 -14.75 5.14
C GLN A 92 12.56 -14.80 4.01
N GLU A 93 13.69 -14.13 4.16
CA GLU A 93 14.77 -14.15 3.17
C GLU A 93 15.33 -15.56 2.97
N ILE A 94 15.52 -16.32 4.06
CA ILE A 94 15.99 -17.70 4.03
C ILE A 94 14.98 -18.63 3.34
N ALA A 95 13.70 -18.53 3.68
CA ALA A 95 12.64 -19.32 3.06
C ALA A 95 12.54 -19.04 1.55
N LEU A 96 12.59 -17.76 1.16
CA LEU A 96 12.62 -17.35 -0.24
C LEU A 96 13.84 -17.91 -0.97
N ASN A 97 15.03 -17.86 -0.37
CA ASN A 97 16.25 -18.39 -0.99
C ASN A 97 16.23 -19.92 -1.08
N HIS A 98 15.67 -20.62 -0.09
CA HIS A 98 15.52 -22.07 -0.11
C HIS A 98 14.60 -22.51 -1.25
N ASN A 99 13.45 -21.85 -1.40
CA ASN A 99 12.46 -22.14 -2.43
C ASN A 99 12.97 -21.89 -3.86
N LYS A 100 13.96 -21.01 -4.06
CA LYS A 100 14.54 -20.77 -5.38
C LYS A 100 15.31 -21.97 -5.94
N GLN A 101 15.78 -22.90 -5.08
CA GLN A 101 16.51 -24.11 -5.46
C GLN A 101 17.62 -23.86 -6.51
N LEU A 102 18.39 -22.79 -6.30
CA LEU A 102 19.48 -22.44 -7.22
C LEU A 102 20.57 -23.50 -7.20
N VAL A 103 21.19 -23.71 -8.36
CA VAL A 103 22.31 -24.65 -8.54
C VAL A 103 23.49 -24.20 -7.67
N ASN A 104 24.22 -25.18 -7.12
CA ASN A 104 25.42 -24.92 -6.35
C ASN A 104 26.51 -24.29 -7.23
N GLU A 105 27.20 -23.29 -6.69
CA GLU A 105 28.37 -22.70 -7.34
C GLU A 105 29.61 -23.57 -7.10
N PHE A 106 29.62 -24.30 -5.98
CA PHE A 106 30.67 -25.21 -5.57
C PHE A 106 30.09 -26.59 -5.26
N GLU A 107 30.48 -27.59 -6.04
CA GLU A 107 30.16 -29.00 -5.81
C GLU A 107 31.24 -29.61 -4.92
N VAL A 108 30.96 -29.66 -3.61
CA VAL A 108 31.89 -30.14 -2.59
C VAL A 108 31.13 -30.96 -1.55
N ASN A 109 31.83 -31.84 -0.85
CA ASN A 109 31.22 -32.75 0.13
C ASN A 109 31.64 -32.43 1.57
N THR A 110 32.50 -31.43 1.77
CA THR A 110 33.01 -31.06 3.10
C THR A 110 33.03 -29.54 3.30
N PHE A 111 32.88 -29.12 4.57
CA PHE A 111 33.03 -27.71 4.95
C PHE A 111 34.46 -27.18 4.74
N VAL A 112 35.47 -28.04 4.84
CA VAL A 112 36.88 -27.66 4.64
C VAL A 112 37.13 -27.27 3.17
N GLU A 113 36.65 -28.08 2.23
CA GLU A 113 36.69 -27.75 0.79
C GLU A 113 35.88 -26.49 0.50
N LEU A 114 34.67 -26.40 1.06
CA LEU A 114 33.82 -25.23 0.87
C LEU A 114 34.50 -23.94 1.36
N GLY A 115 35.09 -23.94 2.55
CA GLY A 115 35.83 -22.79 3.08
C GLY A 115 37.04 -22.41 2.25
N THR A 116 37.69 -23.38 1.58
CA THR A 116 38.79 -23.09 0.64
C THR A 116 38.31 -22.39 -0.63
N MET A 117 37.12 -22.76 -1.12
CA MET A 117 36.53 -22.18 -2.32
C MET A 117 35.85 -20.82 -2.04
N MET A 118 35.28 -20.64 -0.85
CA MET A 118 34.50 -19.46 -0.48
C MET A 118 35.36 -18.27 0.00
N THR A 119 36.39 -17.91 -0.78
CA THR A 119 37.39 -16.87 -0.47
C THR A 119 36.88 -15.45 -0.26
N LYS A 120 35.61 -15.16 -0.62
CA LYS A 120 35.01 -13.84 -0.39
C LYS A 120 34.47 -13.68 1.03
N LEU A 121 34.27 -14.77 1.77
CA LEU A 121 33.84 -14.73 3.16
C LEU A 121 35.00 -14.29 4.05
N ASP A 122 34.69 -13.50 5.06
CA ASP A 122 35.58 -13.14 6.17
C ASP A 122 35.52 -14.15 7.32
N PHE A 123 34.79 -15.27 7.13
CA PHE A 123 34.72 -16.42 8.01
C PHE A 123 34.80 -17.72 7.20
N ALA A 124 35.21 -18.81 7.85
CA ALA A 124 35.13 -20.15 7.27
C ALA A 124 33.76 -20.76 7.57
N PRO A 125 33.02 -21.29 6.57
CA PRO A 125 31.83 -22.08 6.81
C PRO A 125 32.16 -23.32 7.67
N ILE A 126 31.34 -23.61 8.66
CA ILE A 126 31.57 -24.73 9.60
C ILE A 126 30.33 -25.63 9.73
N ALA A 127 30.55 -26.88 10.12
CA ALA A 127 29.45 -27.76 10.48
C ALA A 127 28.74 -27.25 11.75
N ALA A 128 27.43 -27.10 11.68
CA ALA A 128 26.62 -26.78 12.84
C ALA A 128 26.63 -27.96 13.83
N ARG A 129 26.90 -27.69 15.12
CA ARG A 129 26.93 -28.74 16.14
C ARG A 129 25.60 -29.50 16.25
N ARG A 130 24.48 -28.81 16.01
CA ARG A 130 23.13 -29.40 16.05
C ARG A 130 22.85 -30.40 14.93
N MET A 131 23.63 -30.35 13.84
CA MET A 131 23.47 -31.24 12.69
C MET A 131 24.42 -32.44 12.71
N LYS A 132 25.23 -32.61 13.77
CA LYS A 132 26.26 -33.65 13.82
C LYS A 132 25.71 -35.08 13.63
N ASP A 133 24.50 -35.32 14.12
CA ASP A 133 23.87 -36.64 14.14
C ASP A 133 22.60 -36.72 13.27
N SER A 134 22.40 -35.77 12.36
CA SER A 134 21.17 -35.68 11.57
C SER A 134 21.13 -36.62 10.35
N GLY A 135 22.24 -37.27 10.00
CA GLY A 135 22.37 -38.06 8.76
C GLY A 135 22.42 -37.23 7.47
N PHE A 136 22.53 -35.90 7.58
CA PHE A 136 22.65 -35.01 6.43
C PHE A 136 24.08 -35.04 5.87
N ARG A 137 24.23 -35.20 4.56
CA ARG A 137 25.50 -35.04 3.83
C ARG A 137 25.46 -33.79 2.96
N ILE A 138 26.58 -33.09 2.89
CA ILE A 138 26.75 -31.90 2.04
C ILE A 138 26.74 -32.33 0.57
N ILE A 139 26.05 -31.57 -0.28
CA ILE A 139 26.07 -31.76 -1.74
C ILE A 139 26.63 -30.54 -2.49
N GLY A 140 26.93 -29.47 -1.76
CA GLY A 140 27.57 -28.28 -2.30
C GLY A 140 27.18 -27.02 -1.56
N GLY A 141 27.58 -25.89 -2.13
CA GLY A 141 27.21 -24.58 -1.62
C GLY A 141 27.40 -23.46 -2.62
N ARG A 142 27.00 -22.26 -2.21
CA ARG A 142 27.11 -21.03 -3.00
C ARG A 142 27.11 -19.81 -2.11
N TYR A 143 27.56 -18.69 -2.65
CA TYR A 143 27.39 -17.42 -1.96
C TYR A 143 25.92 -16.99 -1.98
N CYS A 144 25.52 -16.33 -0.90
CA CYS A 144 24.23 -15.64 -0.79
C CYS A 144 24.40 -14.37 0.03
N SER A 145 23.29 -13.70 0.30
CA SER A 145 23.22 -12.62 1.26
C SER A 145 22.14 -12.90 2.29
N ILE A 146 22.34 -12.43 3.51
CA ILE A 146 21.32 -12.35 4.55
C ILE A 146 21.33 -10.93 5.10
N GLN A 147 20.23 -10.20 4.93
CA GLN A 147 20.08 -8.80 5.33
C GLN A 147 21.26 -7.93 4.86
N GLY A 148 21.68 -8.13 3.60
CA GLY A 148 22.77 -7.38 2.98
C GLY A 148 24.20 -7.83 3.36
N HIS A 149 24.35 -8.78 4.28
CA HIS A 149 25.66 -9.34 4.65
C HIS A 149 25.97 -10.56 3.79
N LEU A 150 27.23 -10.69 3.36
CA LEU A 150 27.67 -11.84 2.58
C LEU A 150 27.58 -13.10 3.44
N ALA A 151 26.98 -14.14 2.89
CA ALA A 151 26.65 -15.36 3.61
C ALA A 151 26.96 -16.62 2.78
N ALA A 152 27.19 -17.73 3.47
CA ALA A 152 27.28 -19.04 2.85
C ALA A 152 25.91 -19.72 2.83
N GLN A 153 25.52 -20.27 1.69
CA GLN A 153 24.41 -21.20 1.56
C GLN A 153 24.99 -22.60 1.28
N VAL A 154 24.64 -23.57 2.12
CA VAL A 154 25.14 -24.94 2.05
C VAL A 154 23.96 -25.88 1.88
N GLN A 155 23.98 -26.71 0.85
CA GLN A 155 22.92 -27.67 0.57
C GLN A 155 23.28 -29.04 1.15
N PHE A 156 22.28 -29.68 1.73
CA PHE A 156 22.35 -31.01 2.31
C PHE A 156 21.30 -31.92 1.70
N VAL A 157 21.57 -33.21 1.76
CA VAL A 157 20.59 -34.26 1.51
C VAL A 157 20.75 -35.34 2.57
N ASP A 158 19.66 -35.93 3.04
CA ASP A 158 19.71 -37.11 3.91
C ASP A 158 19.72 -38.41 3.09
N ASP A 159 19.73 -39.54 3.80
CA ASP A 159 19.69 -40.88 3.19
C ASP A 159 18.36 -41.18 2.47
N GLN A 160 17.30 -40.43 2.77
CA GLN A 160 15.98 -40.56 2.13
C GLN A 160 15.83 -39.63 0.92
N GLY A 161 16.85 -38.81 0.61
CA GLY A 161 16.79 -37.83 -0.46
C GLY A 161 16.12 -36.51 -0.07
N LYS A 162 15.75 -36.32 1.20
CA LYS A 162 15.19 -35.05 1.70
C LYS A 162 16.29 -33.99 1.72
N GLY A 163 16.02 -32.86 1.08
CA GLY A 163 16.93 -31.73 1.05
C GLY A 163 16.78 -30.82 2.27
N ALA A 164 17.89 -30.24 2.72
CA ALA A 164 17.92 -29.14 3.66
C ALA A 164 18.93 -28.08 3.20
N THR A 165 18.76 -26.84 3.65
CA THR A 165 19.71 -25.75 3.32
C THR A 165 20.11 -25.01 4.57
N LEU A 166 21.42 -24.95 4.82
CA LEU A 166 21.99 -24.18 5.92
C LEU A 166 22.57 -22.86 5.40
N TYR A 167 22.22 -21.79 6.07
CA TYR A 167 22.72 -20.45 5.84
C TYR A 167 23.66 -20.08 6.98
N GLN A 168 24.80 -19.47 6.67
CA GLN A 168 25.77 -19.00 7.65
C GLN A 168 26.20 -17.58 7.31
N THR A 169 26.20 -16.69 8.30
CA THR A 169 26.72 -15.33 8.16
C THR A 169 27.39 -14.89 9.46
N GLN A 170 28.29 -13.92 9.38
CA GLN A 170 28.96 -13.40 10.58
C GLN A 170 27.98 -12.65 11.48
N LEU A 171 28.18 -12.81 12.79
CA LEU A 171 27.47 -12.07 13.82
C LEU A 171 27.90 -10.59 13.80
N SER A 172 27.17 -9.76 13.07
CA SER A 172 27.53 -8.34 12.86
C SER A 172 26.30 -7.42 12.82
N GLY A 173 26.49 -6.16 13.24
CA GLY A 173 25.42 -5.15 13.25
C GLY A 173 24.16 -5.61 13.98
N ALA A 174 22.99 -5.35 13.36
CA ALA A 174 21.69 -5.74 13.92
C ALA A 174 21.53 -7.27 14.03
N LEU A 175 22.25 -8.05 13.22
CA LEU A 175 22.17 -9.51 13.27
C LEU A 175 22.75 -10.08 14.58
N ALA A 176 23.61 -9.33 15.27
CA ALA A 176 24.15 -9.75 16.57
C ALA A 176 23.08 -9.89 17.67
N GLU A 177 21.95 -9.20 17.51
CA GLU A 177 20.82 -9.24 18.45
C GLU A 177 19.85 -10.39 18.18
N LEU A 178 20.08 -11.21 17.13
CA LEU A 178 19.21 -12.33 16.78
C LEU A 178 19.25 -13.41 17.85
N THR A 179 18.17 -13.57 18.60
CA THR A 179 18.00 -14.73 19.47
C THR A 179 17.59 -15.96 18.68
N GLU A 180 17.79 -17.13 19.28
CA GLU A 180 17.28 -18.37 18.72
C GLU A 180 15.76 -18.31 18.52
N SER A 181 15.31 -18.70 17.34
CA SER A 181 13.88 -18.70 16.98
C SER A 181 13.57 -19.71 15.89
N GLU A 182 12.30 -20.07 15.79
CA GLU A 182 11.77 -20.93 14.75
C GLU A 182 10.58 -20.24 14.08
N HIS A 183 10.56 -20.28 12.75
CA HIS A 183 9.52 -19.65 11.94
C HIS A 183 9.10 -20.59 10.83
N VAL A 184 7.81 -20.65 10.53
CA VAL A 184 7.31 -21.30 9.32
C VAL A 184 6.88 -20.20 8.36
N VAL A 185 7.52 -20.13 7.20
CA VAL A 185 7.26 -19.12 6.17
C VAL A 185 7.10 -19.83 4.83
N ASP A 186 5.98 -19.65 4.15
CA ASP A 186 5.70 -20.21 2.82
C ASP A 186 5.97 -21.73 2.71
N GLY A 187 5.58 -22.49 3.75
CA GLY A 187 5.79 -23.94 3.80
C GLY A 187 7.23 -24.36 4.09
N VAL A 188 8.11 -23.44 4.45
CA VAL A 188 9.48 -23.70 4.85
C VAL A 188 9.62 -23.49 6.34
N LYS A 189 10.10 -24.51 7.04
CA LYS A 189 10.52 -24.41 8.44
C LYS A 189 11.93 -23.82 8.48
N VAL A 190 12.06 -22.67 9.15
CA VAL A 190 13.33 -21.96 9.34
C VAL A 190 13.70 -21.92 10.82
N GLN A 191 14.84 -22.48 11.17
CA GLN A 191 15.43 -22.41 12.51
C GLN A 191 16.61 -21.45 12.49
N LEU A 192 16.61 -20.45 13.36
CA LEU A 192 17.68 -19.47 13.51
C LEU A 192 18.39 -19.68 14.85
N TRP A 193 19.72 -19.67 14.85
CA TRP A 193 20.50 -19.70 16.09
C TRP A 193 21.90 -19.11 15.88
N GLN A 194 22.65 -18.94 16.96
CA GLN A 194 24.03 -18.48 16.93
C GLN A 194 24.99 -19.59 17.39
N GLU A 195 26.14 -19.72 16.74
CA GLU A 195 27.20 -20.65 17.14
C GLU A 195 28.57 -20.13 16.64
N ASN A 196 29.61 -20.18 17.48
CA ASN A 196 30.99 -19.80 17.12
C ASN A 196 31.14 -18.43 16.42
N GLY A 197 30.37 -17.43 16.84
CA GLY A 197 30.42 -16.07 16.24
C GLY A 197 29.74 -15.96 14.86
N LEU A 198 28.99 -16.98 14.46
CA LEU A 198 28.17 -17.00 13.26
C LEU A 198 26.69 -17.13 13.63
N ILE A 199 25.85 -16.64 12.74
CA ILE A 199 24.42 -16.93 12.73
C ILE A 199 24.18 -18.04 11.74
N PHE A 200 23.35 -18.97 12.16
CA PHE A 200 22.90 -20.09 11.37
C PHE A 200 21.41 -19.96 11.09
N GLY A 201 21.03 -20.37 9.90
CA GLY A 201 19.64 -20.56 9.52
C GLY A 201 19.47 -21.89 8.81
N LEU A 202 18.70 -22.82 9.38
CA LEU A 202 18.38 -24.09 8.73
C LEU A 202 16.99 -24.00 8.12
N ALA A 203 16.89 -24.25 6.82
CA ALA A 203 15.66 -24.32 6.07
C ALA A 203 15.37 -25.76 5.64
N GLU A 204 14.16 -26.22 5.96
CA GLU A 204 13.62 -27.50 5.53
C GLU A 204 12.20 -27.28 4.99
N SER A 205 11.88 -27.89 3.85
CA SER A 205 10.48 -27.97 3.40
C SER A 205 9.65 -28.73 4.45
N ASN A 206 8.55 -28.11 4.86
CA ASN A 206 7.58 -28.65 5.82
C ASN A 206 6.52 -29.51 5.15
#